data_AF-K6Q1E7-F1
#
_entry.id   AF-K6Q1E7-F1
#
_cell.length_a   1.000
_cell.length_b   1.000
_cell.length_c   1.000
_cell.angle_alpha   90.00
_cell.angle_beta   90.00
_cell.angle_gamma   90.00
#
_symmetry.space_group_name_H-M   'P 1'
#
loop_
_entity.id
_entity.type
_entity.pdbx_description
1 polymer ?
#
loop_
_entity_poly.entity_id
_entity_poly.type
_entity_poly.pdbx_seq_one_letter_code
_entity_poly.pdbx_strand_id
1 'polypeptide(L)' 'MAGPMKFYLGDVVRMRKTHPCGSDRWEVLRVGMDFRIRCLGCGHLVMMPRRKFERAVRQVLGGPNRPPQEDPAQGTGSAP' A
#
# COMPACT_ATOMS: atom_id res chain seq x y z
N MET A 1 -10.55 14.99 2.14
CA MET A 1 -9.51 14.33 2.97
C MET A 1 -9.57 12.84 2.67
N ALA A 2 -8.53 12.26 2.08
CA ALA A 2 -8.51 10.83 1.78
C ALA A 2 -8.65 10.06 3.11
N GLY A 3 -9.60 9.14 3.18
CA GLY A 3 -9.89 8.34 4.37
C GLY A 3 -8.68 7.51 4.86
N PRO A 4 -8.82 6.82 6.00
CA PRO A 4 -7.74 6.02 6.56
C PRO A 4 -7.22 5.00 5.52
N MET A 5 -5.97 5.19 5.08
CA MET A 5 -5.29 4.29 4.15
C MET A 5 -5.08 2.93 4.82
N LYS A 6 -5.89 1.93 4.43
CA LYS A 6 -5.73 0.54 4.84
C LYS A 6 -4.69 -0.14 3.95
N PHE A 7 -3.82 -0.94 4.57
CA PHE A 7 -2.80 -1.73 3.90
C PHE A 7 -3.06 -3.20 4.13
N TYR A 8 -2.83 -4.00 3.10
CA TYR A 8 -2.98 -5.45 3.14
C TYR A 8 -1.65 -6.15 2.88
N LEU A 9 -1.53 -7.41 3.31
CA LEU A 9 -0.36 -8.23 3.02
C LEU A 9 -0.29 -8.49 1.50
N GLY A 10 0.89 -8.30 0.93
CA GLY A 10 1.12 -8.33 -0.52
C GLY A 10 0.81 -7.02 -1.24
N ASP A 11 0.35 -5.96 -0.56
CA ASP A 11 0.18 -4.65 -1.20
C ASP A 11 1.53 -4.11 -1.67
N VAL A 12 1.57 -3.66 -2.91
CA VAL A 12 2.68 -2.89 -3.45
C VAL A 12 2.40 -1.42 -3.22
N VAL A 13 3.30 -0.77 -2.50
CA VAL A 13 3.24 0.67 -2.20
C VAL A 13 4.39 1.40 -2.88
N ARG A 14 4.11 2.65 -3.24
CA ARG A 14 5.10 3.59 -3.74
C ARG A 14 5.50 4.53 -2.62
N MET A 15 6.79 4.59 -2.31
CA MET A 15 7.30 5.51 -1.28
C MET A 15 7.57 6.91 -1.83
N ARG A 16 7.54 7.91 -0.93
CA ARG A 16 7.91 9.30 -1.23
C ARG A 16 9.41 9.44 -1.44
N LYS A 17 10.20 8.69 -0.67
CA LYS A 17 11.66 8.62 -0.83
C LYS A 17 12.00 7.41 -1.69
N THR A 18 12.80 7.63 -2.73
CA THR A 18 13.41 6.56 -3.52
C THR A 18 14.42 5.80 -2.67
N HIS A 19 14.46 4.48 -2.81
CA HIS A 19 15.49 3.67 -2.17
C HIS A 19 16.87 3.98 -2.80
N PRO A 20 17.99 3.91 -2.06
CA PRO A 20 19.34 4.02 -2.63
C PRO A 20 19.62 3.13 -3.84
N CYS A 21 18.87 2.04 -4.04
CA CYS A 21 18.99 1.22 -5.25
C CYS A 21 18.29 1.78 -6.50
N GLY A 22 17.60 2.91 -6.41
CA GLY A 22 16.84 3.52 -7.51
C GLY A 22 15.37 3.09 -7.63
N SER A 23 14.91 2.12 -6.83
CA SER A 23 13.50 1.70 -6.83
C SER A 23 12.70 2.42 -5.74
N ASP A 24 11.49 2.83 -6.07
CA ASP A 24 10.53 3.48 -5.16
C ASP A 24 9.33 2.59 -4.85
N ARG A 25 9.35 1.34 -5.34
CA ARG A 25 8.30 0.33 -5.17
C ARG A 25 8.68 -0.67 -4.08
N TRP A 26 7.76 -0.87 -3.16
CA TRP A 26 7.93 -1.72 -1.99
C TRP A 26 6.73 -2.63 -1.83
N GLU A 27 6.98 -3.91 -1.59
CA GLU A 27 5.96 -4.91 -1.28
C GLU A 27 5.79 -5.03 0.23
N VAL A 28 4.55 -5.03 0.70
CA VAL A 28 4.21 -5.22 2.11
C VAL A 28 4.18 -6.71 2.42
N LEU A 29 5.15 -7.18 3.19
CA LEU A 29 5.21 -8.58 3.63
C LEU A 29 4.52 -8.81 4.97
N ARG A 30 4.33 -7.75 5.77
CA ARG A 30 3.68 -7.82 7.08
C ARG A 30 2.88 -6.57 7.37
N VAL A 31 1.67 -6.76 7.89
CA VAL A 31 0.78 -5.70 8.40
C VAL A 31 0.53 -5.97 9.88
N GLY A 32 0.72 -4.95 10.73
CA GLY A 32 0.55 -5.08 12.18
C GLY A 32 0.96 -3.80 12.91
N MET A 33 1.57 -3.94 14.10
CA MET A 33 2.21 -2.83 14.82
C MET A 33 3.43 -2.30 14.03
N ASP A 34 4.22 -3.22 13.49
CA ASP A 34 5.35 -2.96 12.60
C ASP A 34 5.07 -3.51 11.21
N PHE A 35 5.46 -2.73 10.20
CA PHE A 35 5.40 -3.14 8.81
C PHE A 35 6.75 -3.69 8.40
N ARG A 36 6.71 -4.86 7.76
CA ARG A 36 7.87 -5.41 7.06
C ARG A 36 7.63 -5.24 5.58
N ILE A 37 8.59 -4.62 4.90
CA ILE A 37 8.50 -4.31 3.48
C ILE A 37 9.73 -4.80 2.75
N ARG A 38 9.55 -5.18 1.50
CA ARG A 38 10.61 -5.62 0.58
C ARG A 38 10.73 -4.66 -0.57
N CYS A 39 11.94 -4.19 -0.85
CA CYS A 39 12.20 -3.41 -2.05
C CYS A 39 12.09 -4.33 -3.28
N LEU A 40 11.25 -3.96 -4.26
CA LEU A 40 11.09 -4.74 -5.48
C LEU A 40 12.27 -4.58 -6.46
N GLY A 41 13.16 -3.61 -6.24
CA GLY A 41 14.36 -3.42 -7.07
C GLY A 41 15.57 -4.26 -6.65
N CYS A 42 15.82 -4.36 -5.34
CA CYS A 42 17.02 -5.02 -4.80
C CYS A 42 16.71 -6.16 -3.82
N GLY A 43 15.44 -6.37 -3.45
CA GLY A 43 15.04 -7.39 -2.49
C GLY A 43 15.33 -7.05 -1.02
N HIS A 44 15.82 -5.85 -0.71
CA HIS A 44 16.15 -5.45 0.66
C HIS A 44 14.91 -5.38 1.55
N LEU A 45 15.03 -5.88 2.78
CA LEU A 45 13.93 -6.00 3.74
C LEU A 45 14.09 -4.95 4.84
N VAL A 46 13.07 -4.13 5.04
CA VAL A 46 13.07 -3.10 6.09
C VAL A 46 11.89 -3.34 7.03
N MET A 47 12.15 -3.23 8.33
CA MET A 47 11.11 -3.16 9.35
C MET A 47 10.91 -1.71 9.77
N MET A 48 9.66 -1.27 9.83
CA MET A 48 9.32 0.12 10.08
C MET A 48 8.03 0.24 10.89
N PRO A 49 7.99 1.11 11.91
CA PRO A 49 6.76 1.37 12.66
C PRO A 49 5.66 1.89 11.75
N ARG A 50 4.41 1.50 12.03
CA ARG A 50 3.23 1.90 11.26
C ARG A 50 3.18 3.40 10.95
N ARG A 51 3.35 4.26 11.96
CA ARG A 51 3.28 5.73 11.80
C ARG A 51 4.30 6.27 10.80
N LYS A 52 5.49 5.68 10.76
CA LYS A 52 6.57 6.08 9.84
C LYS A 52 6.27 5.57 8.43
N PHE A 53 5.78 4.35 8.31
CA PHE A 53 5.36 3.75 7.04
C PHE A 53 4.22 4.56 6.39
N GLU A 54 3.17 4.88 7.13
CA GLU A 54 2.02 5.67 6.66
C GLU A 54 2.43 7.04 6.10
N ARG A 55 3.41 7.72 6.72
CA ARG A 55 3.95 9.00 6.24
C ARG A 55 4.91 8.84 5.05
N ALA A 56 5.61 7.71 4.96
CA ALA A 56 6.57 7.42 3.90
C ALA A 56 5.88 6.98 2.60
N VAL A 57 4.70 6.36 2.68
CA VAL A 57 3.92 5.97 1.51
C VAL A 57 3.39 7.23 0.81
N ARG A 58 3.57 7.25 -0.51
CA ARG A 58 3.02 8.25 -1.43
C ARG A 58 1.68 7.78 -1.99
N GLN A 59 1.63 6.52 -2.42
CA GLN A 59 0.46 5.91 -3.05
C GLN A 59 0.52 4.38 -2.87
N VAL A 60 -0.63 3.74 -2.71
CA VAL A 60 -0.73 2.27 -2.81
C VAL A 60 -1.05 1.90 -4.26
N LEU A 61 -0.22 1.06 -4.88
CA LEU A 61 -0.38 0.64 -6.27
C LEU A 61 -1.39 -0.51 -6.40
N GLY A 62 -1.61 -1.29 -5.33
CA GLY A 62 -2.55 -2.40 -5.29
C GLY A 62 -1.90 -3.66 -4.75
N GLY A 63 -2.70 -4.69 -4.48
CA GLY A 63 -2.21 -5.96 -3.97
C GLY A 63 -3.27 -7.06 -4.07
N PRO A 64 -2.85 -8.33 -3.92
CA PRO A 64 -3.71 -9.49 -4.13
C PRO A 64 -4.75 -9.67 -3.03
N ASN A 65 -4.50 -9.15 -1.83
CA ASN A 65 -5.37 -9.32 -0.66
C ASN A 65 -6.22 -8.07 -0.36
N ARG A 66 -6.28 -7.13 -1.30
CA ARG A 66 -7.11 -5.94 -1.17
C ARG A 66 -8.55 -6.33 -1.52
N PRO A 67 -9.53 -6.16 -0.61
CA PRO A 67 -10.93 -6.36 -0.96
C PRO A 67 -11.30 -5.38 -2.08
N PRO A 68 -12.18 -5.79 -3.03
CA PRO A 68 -12.73 -4.90 -4.04
C PRO A 68 -13.18 -3.62 -3.33
N GLN A 69 -12.65 -2.48 -3.77
CA GLN A 69 -13.10 -1.20 -3.25
C GLN A 69 -14.58 -1.12 -3.68
N GLU A 70 -15.53 -1.25 -2.76
CA GLU A 70 -16.93 -0.93 -3.04
C GLU A 70 -16.97 0.56 -3.38
N ASP A 71 -16.95 0.82 -4.68
CA ASP A 71 -17.10 2.13 -5.28
C ASP A 71 -18.51 2.62 -4.91
N PRO A 72 -18.69 3.70 -4.13
CA PRO A 72 -20.02 4.20 -3.79
C PRO A 72 -20.76 4.84 -4.99
N ALA A 73 -20.36 4.53 -6.22
CA ALA A 73 -20.92 5.05 -7.47
C ALA A 73 -21.71 4.00 -8.29
N GLN A 74 -22.04 2.84 -7.73
CA GLN A 74 -23.04 1.94 -8.35
C GLN A 74 -24.46 2.27 -7.86
N GLY A 75 -24.86 3.52 -8.11
CA GLY A 75 -26.23 4.00 -7.99
C GLY A 75 -26.73 4.43 -9.36
N THR A 76 -26.74 3.54 -10.34
CA THR A 76 -27.50 3.76 -11.57
C THR A 76 -28.73 2.88 -11.52
N GLY A 77 -29.87 3.51 -11.24
CA GLY A 77 -31.17 2.86 -11.26
C GLY A 77 -31.44 2.17 -12.60
N SER A 78 -32.04 0.99 -12.51
CA SER A 78 -32.82 0.41 -13.58
C SER A 78 -33.68 -0.69 -12.98
N ALA A 79 -34.98 -0.46 -12.97
CA ALA A 79 -35.89 -1.48 -13.49
C ALA A 79 -37.21 -0.80 -13.91
N PRO A 80 -37.80 -1.24 -15.04
CA PRO A 80 -39.04 -0.72 -15.61
C PRO A 80 -40.29 -1.08 -14.82
#